data_AF-A0A6C1PLX3-F1
#
_entry.id   AF-A0A6C1PLX3-F1
#
_cell.length_a   1.000
_cell.length_b   1.000
_cell.length_c   1.000
_cell.angle_alpha   90.00
_cell.angle_beta   90.00
_cell.angle_gamma   90.00
#
_symmetry.space_group_name_H-M   'P 1'
#
loop_
_entity.id
_entity.type
_entity.pdbx_description
1 polymer ?
#
loop_
_entity_poly.entity_id
_entity_poly.type
_entity_poly.pdbx_seq_one_letter_code
_entity_poly.pdbx_strand_id
1 'polypeptide(L)' 'MGVCRPPLKVLFDTDIGADIDDEMTLIYLLNSPEIDLRGVTTVYGDPFSRAEFARGLIASMGRDAEIP' A
#
# COMPACT_ATOMS: atom_id res chain seq x y z
N MET A 1 1.44 -31.55 -4.85
CA MET A 1 2.16 -30.48 -4.14
C MET A 1 2.07 -29.24 -5.02
N GLY A 2 1.38 -28.20 -4.57
CA GLY A 2 1.24 -26.96 -5.35
C GLY A 2 2.57 -26.23 -5.45
N VAL A 3 2.84 -25.62 -6.60
CA VAL A 3 4.03 -24.79 -6.79
C VAL A 3 3.83 -23.52 -5.95
N CYS A 4 4.64 -23.32 -4.90
CA CYS A 4 4.68 -22.03 -4.21
C CYS A 4 5.28 -21.01 -5.18
N ARG A 5 4.43 -20.16 -5.77
CA ARG A 5 4.91 -19.02 -6.56
C ARG A 5 5.44 -17.96 -5.60
N PRO A 6 6.53 -17.26 -5.97
CA PRO A 6 6.96 -16.11 -5.18
C PRO A 6 5.82 -15.07 -5.14
N PRO A 7 5.71 -14.28 -4.04
CA PRO A 7 4.74 -13.20 -3.96
C PRO A 7 4.85 -12.24 -5.16
N LEU A 8 3.71 -11.74 -5.62
CA LEU A 8 3.64 -10.78 -6.71
C LEU A 8 4.16 -9.42 -6.24
N LYS A 9 5.14 -8.89 -6.96
CA LYS A 9 5.68 -7.56 -6.69
C LYS A 9 4.71 -6.50 -7.18
N VAL A 10 4.33 -5.58 -6.29
CA VAL A 10 3.35 -4.52 -6.59
C VAL A 10 3.93 -3.15 -6.26
N LEU A 11 3.68 -2.19 -7.15
CA LEU A 11 3.73 -0.75 -6.84
C LEU A 11 2.28 -0.26 -6.86
N PHE A 12 1.84 0.42 -5.80
CA PHE A 12 0.46 0.88 -5.68
C PHE A 12 0.38 2.39 -5.89
N ASP A 13 -0.21 2.83 -6.99
CA ASP A 13 -0.45 4.25 -7.31
C ASP A 13 -1.92 4.58 -7.07
N THR A 14 -2.18 5.57 -6.22
CA THR A 14 -3.53 5.80 -5.65
C THR A 14 -3.78 7.28 -5.33
N ASP A 15 -5.04 7.72 -5.38
CA ASP A 15 -5.49 8.99 -4.81
C ASP A 15 -6.17 8.82 -3.44
N ILE A 16 -5.59 7.95 -2.60
CA ILE A 16 -5.96 7.67 -1.20
C ILE A 16 -6.30 8.93 -0.39
N GLY A 17 -7.35 8.85 0.43
CA GLY A 17 -7.89 9.95 1.21
C GLY A 17 -9.04 10.71 0.54
N ALA A 18 -9.59 10.21 -0.58
CA ALA A 18 -10.79 10.76 -1.23
C ALA A 18 -12.06 10.01 -0.78
N ASP A 19 -12.09 8.71 -0.98
CA ASP A 19 -13.06 7.73 -0.49
C ASP A 19 -12.32 6.52 0.09
N ILE A 20 -13.07 5.58 0.67
CA ILE A 20 -12.54 4.55 1.58
C ILE A 20 -11.86 3.36 0.87
N ASP A 21 -12.11 3.17 -0.43
CA ASP A 21 -11.68 1.96 -1.13
C ASP A 21 -10.17 1.91 -1.39
N ASP A 22 -9.50 3.04 -1.50
CA ASP A 22 -8.04 3.10 -1.56
C ASP A 22 -7.38 2.65 -0.24
N GLU A 23 -7.90 3.09 0.91
CA GLU A 23 -7.40 2.65 2.23
C GLU A 23 -7.64 1.17 2.43
N MET A 24 -8.84 0.69 2.09
CA MET A 24 -9.18 -0.73 2.17
C MET A 24 -8.29 -1.57 1.25
N THR A 25 -7.97 -1.06 0.06
CA THR A 25 -7.04 -1.70 -0.88
C THR A 25 -5.63 -1.75 -0.31
N LEU A 26 -5.12 -0.64 0.23
CA LEU A 26 -3.79 -0.60 0.87
C LEU A 26 -3.72 -1.58 2.05
N ILE A 27 -4.72 -1.61 2.92
CA ILE A 27 -4.83 -2.57 4.03
C ILE A 27 -4.82 -4.01 3.52
N TYR A 28 -5.58 -4.30 2.45
CA TYR A 28 -5.63 -5.62 1.86
C TYR A 28 -4.26 -6.05 1.29
N LEU A 29 -3.59 -5.17 0.55
CA LEU A 29 -2.26 -5.41 0.00
C LEU A 29 -1.23 -5.65 1.12
N LEU A 30 -1.30 -4.89 2.21
CA LEU A 30 -0.40 -5.04 3.36
C LEU A 30 -0.56 -6.37 4.09
N ASN A 31 -1.74 -6.99 4.05
CA ASN A 31 -2.08 -8.24 4.74
C ASN A 31 -2.06 -9.48 3.84
N SER A 32 -1.88 -9.32 2.53
CA SER A 32 -1.91 -10.44 1.59
C SER A 32 -0.54 -11.14 1.51
N PRO A 33 -0.43 -12.43 1.90
CA PRO A 33 0.84 -13.17 1.81
C PRO A 33 1.27 -13.45 0.36
N GLU A 34 0.36 -13.25 -0.59
CA GLU A 34 0.62 -13.40 -2.03
C GLU A 34 1.22 -12.13 -2.65
N ILE A 35 1.31 -11.03 -1.90
CA ILE A 35 1.77 -9.73 -2.36
C ILE A 35 3.06 -9.32 -1.65
N ASP A 36 3.98 -8.79 -2.44
CA ASP A 36 5.20 -8.12 -2.01
C ASP A 36 5.11 -6.65 -2.46
N LEU A 37 4.49 -5.84 -1.62
CA LEU A 37 4.27 -4.41 -1.87
C LEU A 37 5.60 -3.66 -1.75
N ARG A 38 6.04 -3.04 -2.85
CA ARG A 38 7.36 -2.41 -2.98
C ARG A 38 7.38 -0.91 -2.73
N GLY A 39 6.22 -0.29 -2.66
CA GLY A 39 6.07 1.15 -2.44
C GLY A 39 4.66 1.61 -2.77
N VAL A 40 4.36 2.82 -2.32
CA VAL A 40 3.11 3.52 -2.63
C VAL A 40 3.44 4.86 -3.28
N THR A 41 2.80 5.16 -4.41
CA THR A 41 2.83 6.50 -5.02
C THR A 41 1.44 7.11 -4.94
N THR A 42 1.40 8.44 -4.84
CA THR A 42 0.14 9.17 -4.69
C THR A 42 -0.05 10.18 -5.79
N VAL A 43 -1.29 10.35 -6.22
CA VAL A 43 -1.68 11.22 -7.32
C VAL A 43 -2.88 12.08 -6.94
N TYR A 44 -3.17 13.07 -7.80
CA TYR A 44 -4.37 13.93 -7.78
C TYR A 44 -4.48 14.91 -6.59
N GLY A 45 -4.64 16.20 -6.91
CA GLY A 45 -4.78 17.26 -5.90
C GLY A 45 -3.47 17.53 -5.14
N ASP A 46 -3.45 17.22 -3.83
CA ASP A 46 -2.27 17.35 -2.98
C ASP A 46 -1.65 15.97 -2.70
N PRO A 47 -0.75 15.49 -3.58
CA PRO A 47 -0.14 14.17 -3.42
C PRO A 47 0.74 14.06 -2.18
N PHE A 48 1.30 15.15 -1.65
CA PHE A 48 2.12 15.11 -0.44
C PHE A 48 1.30 14.79 0.80
N SER A 49 0.16 15.47 0.98
CA SER A 49 -0.75 15.15 2.09
C SER A 49 -1.28 13.71 2.01
N ARG A 50 -1.55 13.22 0.79
CA ARG A 50 -1.94 11.81 0.57
C ARG A 50 -0.82 10.82 0.89
N ALA A 51 0.42 11.15 0.53
CA ALA A 51 1.59 10.33 0.87
C ALA A 51 1.78 10.25 2.39
N GLU A 52 1.62 11.37 3.11
CA GLU A 52 1.66 11.37 4.58
C GLU A 52 0.53 10.54 5.19
N PHE A 53 -0.66 10.59 4.60
CA PHE A 53 -1.78 9.76 5.02
C PHE A 53 -1.51 8.26 4.81
N ALA A 54 -1.05 7.87 3.61
CA ALA A 54 -0.65 6.50 3.30
C ALA A 54 0.45 6.00 4.25
N ARG A 55 1.47 6.83 4.48
CA ARG A 55 2.56 6.56 5.42
C ARG A 55 2.04 6.34 6.84
N GLY A 56 1.09 7.15 7.29
CA GLY A 56 0.42 6.99 8.59
C GLY A 56 -0.33 5.66 8.70
N LEU A 57 -1.04 5.25 7.65
CA LEU A 57 -1.74 3.96 7.64
C LEU A 57 -0.76 2.78 7.66
N ILE A 58 0.31 2.83 6.86
CA ILE A 58 1.38 1.82 6.85
C ILE A 58 2.07 1.74 8.22
N ALA A 59 2.39 2.89 8.83
CA ALA A 59 3.00 2.97 10.15
C ALA A 59 2.08 2.40 11.24
N SER A 60 0.75 2.58 11.12
CA SER A 60 -0.22 2.01 12.08
C SER A 60 -0.19 0.47 12.13
N MET A 61 0.36 -0.17 11.07
CA MET A 61 0.58 -1.61 10.99
C MET A 61 2.03 -2.03 11.26
N GLY A 62 2.92 -1.08 11.61
CA GLY A 62 4.33 -1.32 11.92
C GLY A 62 5.19 -1.67 10.71
N ARG A 63 4.85 -1.18 9.51
CA ARG A 63 5.53 -1.52 8.24
C ARG A 63 6.22 -0.34 7.54
N ASP A 64 6.34 0.79 8.22
CA ASP A 64 6.88 2.06 7.68
C ASP A 64 8.38 2.02 7.36
N ALA A 65 9.13 1.07 7.93
CA ALA A 65 10.53 0.85 7.58
C ALA A 65 10.73 0.05 6.28
N GLU A 66 9.68 -0.63 5.79
CA GLU A 66 9.76 -1.58 4.67
C GLU A 66 9.23 -1.01 3.36
N ILE A 67 8.22 -0.15 3.45
CA ILE A 67 7.45 0.33 2.30
C ILE A 67 7.70 1.84 2.16
N PRO A 68 8.45 2.26 1.14
CA PRO A 68 8.67 3.67 0.85
C PRO A 68 7.43 4.34 0.25
#